data_AF-A0A4Q5S0D5-F1
#
_entry.id   AF-A0A4Q5S0D5-F1
#
_cell.length_a   1.000
_cell.length_b   1.000
_cell.length_c   1.000
_cell.angle_alpha   90.00
_cell.angle_beta   90.00
_cell.angle_gamma   90.00
#
_symmetry.space_group_name_H-M   'P 1'
#
loop_
_entity.id
_entity.type
_entity.pdbx_description
1 polymer ?
#
loop_
_entity_poly.entity_id
_entity_poly.type
_entity_poly.pdbx_seq_one_letter_code
_entity_poly.pdbx_strand_id
1 'polypeptide(L)'
;MVDRELFEGFALQAVDQKGRVAIPADLRAAAERNSDIRQIVVSAHPFDPCLSAHDLSWSKEKYDRIDMRPQVDGALGEQADVRAKRRAFGLVEKAPFDDSGRFVIPPFFRAKAGIDKWALFYGSGETFDIWSPERLMSAQDVDPGLREICEYLCETKGVKL
;
A
#
# COMPACT_ATOMS: atom_id res chain seq x y z
N MET A 1 2.44 -21.51 -8.72
CA MET A 1 2.02 -20.21 -8.16
C MET A 1 0.59 -20.34 -7.72
N VAL A 2 0.26 -19.93 -6.51
CA VAL A 2 -1.14 -19.81 -6.09
C VAL A 2 -1.74 -18.71 -6.95
N ASP A 3 -2.86 -18.97 -7.61
CA ASP A 3 -3.59 -17.96 -8.36
C ASP A 3 -4.18 -16.98 -7.35
N ARG A 4 -3.71 -15.74 -7.39
CA ARG A 4 -4.03 -14.72 -6.39
C ARG A 4 -4.86 -13.64 -7.01
N GLU A 5 -5.79 -13.14 -6.22
CA GLU A 5 -6.56 -11.98 -6.62
C GLU A 5 -5.65 -10.77 -6.71
N LEU A 6 -5.78 -10.03 -7.81
CA LEU A 6 -5.13 -8.75 -7.97
C LEU A 6 -5.92 -7.66 -7.24
N PHE A 7 -5.20 -6.69 -6.70
CA PHE A 7 -5.74 -5.45 -6.21
C PHE A 7 -5.97 -4.52 -7.41
N GLU A 8 -7.24 -4.29 -7.73
CA GLU A 8 -7.68 -3.47 -8.85
C GLU A 8 -8.72 -2.43 -8.40
N GLY A 9 -8.80 -1.32 -9.15
CA GLY A 9 -9.73 -0.23 -8.88
C GLY A 9 -9.17 0.86 -7.95
N PHE A 10 -10.01 1.85 -7.66
CA PHE A 10 -9.62 3.04 -6.91
C PHE A 10 -10.79 3.60 -6.11
N ALA A 11 -10.49 4.26 -4.99
CA ALA A 11 -11.52 4.97 -4.21
C ALA A 11 -10.92 6.00 -3.25
N LEU A 12 -11.67 7.07 -3.01
CA LEU A 12 -11.35 8.09 -2.01
C LEU A 12 -12.11 7.82 -0.70
N GLN A 13 -11.38 7.65 0.39
CA GLN A 13 -11.91 7.31 1.70
C GLN A 13 -11.60 8.39 2.73
N ALA A 14 -12.56 8.68 3.60
CA ALA A 14 -12.36 9.58 4.71
C ALA A 14 -11.51 8.89 5.79
N VAL A 15 -10.57 9.64 6.36
CA VAL A 15 -9.71 9.22 7.45
C VAL A 15 -10.14 9.96 8.70
N ASP A 16 -10.41 9.23 9.77
CA ASP A 16 -10.82 9.85 11.03
C ASP A 16 -9.64 10.45 11.79
N GLN A 17 -9.92 11.17 12.88
CA GLN A 17 -8.89 11.81 13.72
C GLN A 17 -7.86 10.82 14.27
N LYS A 18 -8.25 9.56 14.48
CA LYS A 18 -7.38 8.49 14.99
C LYS A 18 -6.60 7.79 13.87
N GLY A 19 -6.74 8.23 12.62
CA GLY A 19 -6.09 7.61 11.46
C GLY A 19 -6.79 6.33 11.00
N ARG A 20 -8.05 6.11 11.38
CA ARG A 20 -8.84 4.97 10.90
C ARG A 20 -9.42 5.27 9.54
N VAL A 21 -9.33 4.29 8.64
CA VAL A 21 -9.84 4.35 7.27
C VAL A 21 -10.34 2.97 6.86
N ALA A 22 -11.33 2.93 5.97
CA ALA A 22 -11.83 1.68 5.41
C ALA A 22 -11.10 1.33 4.11
N ILE A 23 -10.63 0.08 3.99
CA ILE A 23 -10.19 -0.47 2.71
C ILE A 23 -11.42 -0.53 1.77
N PRO A 24 -11.33 -0.01 0.52
CA PRO A 24 -12.41 -0.11 -0.46
C PRO A 24 -12.88 -1.56 -0.67
N ALA A 25 -14.16 -1.75 -1.00
CA ALA A 25 -14.78 -3.07 -1.03
C ALA A 25 -14.04 -4.06 -1.94
N ASP A 26 -13.65 -3.66 -3.15
CA ASP A 26 -12.96 -4.53 -4.10
C ASP A 26 -11.55 -4.92 -3.61
N LEU A 27 -10.79 -3.94 -3.10
CA LEU A 27 -9.47 -4.19 -2.52
C LEU A 27 -9.55 -5.06 -1.26
N ARG A 28 -10.56 -4.86 -0.42
CA ARG A 28 -10.80 -5.71 0.76
C ARG A 28 -11.13 -7.14 0.34
N ALA A 29 -11.97 -7.31 -0.67
CA ALA A 29 -12.34 -8.62 -1.17
C ALA A 29 -11.13 -9.37 -1.73
N ALA A 30 -10.22 -8.68 -2.42
CA ALA A 30 -8.94 -9.26 -2.85
C ALA A 30 -8.06 -9.66 -1.67
N ALA A 31 -7.91 -8.80 -0.66
CA ALA A 31 -7.14 -9.13 0.55
C ALA A 31 -7.68 -10.36 1.28
N GLU A 32 -9.01 -10.46 1.42
CA GLU A 32 -9.70 -11.60 2.06
C GLU A 32 -9.63 -12.89 1.24
N ARG A 33 -9.60 -12.79 -0.11
CA ARG A 33 -9.37 -13.96 -0.98
C ARG A 33 -7.92 -14.44 -0.94
N ASN A 34 -6.97 -13.52 -0.79
CA ASN A 34 -5.54 -13.84 -0.75
C ASN A 34 -5.07 -14.34 0.63
N SER A 35 -5.80 -14.06 1.71
CA SER A 35 -5.40 -14.44 3.06
C SER A 35 -6.59 -14.68 4.00
N ASP A 36 -6.56 -15.79 4.74
CA ASP A 36 -7.53 -16.12 5.78
C ASP A 36 -7.48 -15.16 7.00
N ILE A 37 -6.45 -14.32 7.08
CA ILE A 37 -6.25 -13.38 8.17
C ILE A 37 -6.55 -11.97 7.67
N ARG A 38 -7.48 -11.27 8.34
CA ARG A 38 -7.81 -9.86 8.08
C ARG A 38 -6.70 -8.92 8.55
N GLN A 39 -5.58 -8.95 7.85
CA GLN A 39 -4.40 -8.15 8.14
C GLN A 39 -3.66 -7.80 6.85
N ILE A 40 -3.36 -6.51 6.69
CA ILE A 40 -2.48 -6.01 5.64
C ILE A 40 -1.11 -5.66 6.22
N VAL A 41 -0.12 -5.58 5.35
CA VAL A 41 1.21 -5.05 5.65
C VAL A 41 1.33 -3.71 4.95
N VAL A 42 1.73 -2.68 5.68
CA VAL A 42 1.85 -1.30 5.17
C VAL A 42 3.32 -0.91 5.20
N SER A 43 3.79 -0.26 4.13
CA SER A 43 5.12 0.32 4.02
C SER A 43 5.08 1.64 3.25
N ALA A 44 6.19 2.37 3.23
CA ALA A 44 6.36 3.44 2.24
C ALA A 44 6.49 2.82 0.84
N HIS A 45 5.92 3.48 -0.18
CA HIS A 45 6.16 3.08 -1.56
C HIS A 45 7.66 3.33 -1.90
N PRO A 46 8.30 2.44 -2.69
CA PRO A 46 9.73 2.56 -2.99
C PRO A 46 10.09 3.75 -3.87
N PHE A 47 9.16 4.25 -4.69
CA PHE A 47 9.43 5.28 -5.69
C PHE A 47 8.60 6.55 -5.48
N ASP A 48 7.43 6.42 -4.89
CA ASP A 48 6.42 7.48 -4.83
C ASP A 48 6.20 7.96 -3.40
N PRO A 49 5.76 9.22 -3.20
CA PRO A 49 5.53 9.80 -1.87
C PRO A 49 4.22 9.31 -1.22
N CYS A 50 3.90 8.03 -1.36
CA CYS A 50 2.70 7.36 -0.86
C CYS A 50 3.04 6.12 -0.02
N LEU A 51 2.00 5.41 0.42
CA LEU A 51 2.14 4.11 1.05
C LEU A 51 1.84 3.00 0.05
N SER A 52 2.47 1.85 0.25
CA SER A 52 2.12 0.60 -0.42
C SER A 52 1.62 -0.38 0.64
N ALA A 53 0.58 -1.14 0.30
CA ALA A 53 0.00 -2.13 1.17
C ALA A 53 -0.32 -3.43 0.42
N HIS A 54 -0.23 -4.55 1.15
CA HIS A 54 -0.44 -5.89 0.60
C HIS A 54 -0.94 -6.88 1.67
N ASP A 55 -1.53 -7.99 1.24
CA ASP A 55 -1.93 -9.08 2.14
C ASP A 55 -0.74 -9.91 2.64
N LEU A 56 -0.94 -10.69 3.71
CA LEU A 56 0.15 -11.48 4.31
C LEU A 56 0.77 -12.52 3.35
N SER A 57 0.02 -13.06 2.40
CA SER A 57 0.51 -14.04 1.43
C SER A 57 1.56 -13.42 0.51
N TRP A 58 1.44 -12.13 0.17
CA TRP A 58 2.47 -11.41 -0.60
C TRP A 58 3.77 -11.28 0.15
N SER A 59 3.74 -11.13 1.47
CA SER A 59 4.99 -11.08 2.24
C SER A 59 5.81 -12.37 2.08
N LYS A 60 5.16 -13.53 2.00
CA LYS A 60 5.82 -14.82 1.79
C LYS A 60 6.39 -14.93 0.38
N GLU A 61 5.59 -14.66 -0.64
CA GLU A 61 6.08 -14.66 -2.03
C GLU A 61 7.20 -13.66 -2.27
N LYS A 62 7.09 -12.46 -1.68
CA LYS A 62 8.15 -11.44 -1.75
C LYS A 62 9.44 -11.94 -1.11
N TYR A 63 9.35 -12.73 -0.04
CA TYR A 63 10.53 -13.35 0.58
C TYR A 63 11.16 -14.35 -0.37
N ASP A 64 10.36 -15.29 -0.91
CA ASP A 64 10.84 -16.30 -1.84
C ASP A 64 11.46 -15.68 -3.10
N ARG A 65 10.85 -14.62 -3.63
CA ARG A 65 11.39 -13.85 -4.77
C ARG A 65 12.69 -13.12 -4.44
N ILE A 66 12.92 -12.73 -3.19
CA ILE A 66 14.21 -12.15 -2.77
C ILE A 66 15.24 -13.26 -2.61
N ASP A 67 14.84 -14.40 -2.04
CA ASP A 67 15.72 -15.53 -1.75
C ASP A 67 16.18 -16.28 -3.01
N MET A 68 15.31 -16.37 -4.02
CA MET A 68 15.59 -17.03 -5.31
C MET A 68 16.33 -16.13 -6.31
N ARG A 69 16.67 -14.88 -5.97
CA ARG A 69 17.49 -14.04 -6.86
C ARG A 69 18.87 -14.66 -7.02
N PRO A 70 19.50 -14.57 -8.21
CA PRO A 70 20.87 -15.02 -8.38
C PRO A 70 21.76 -14.35 -7.34
N GLN A 71 22.29 -15.14 -6.40
CA GLN A 71 23.17 -14.62 -5.37
C GLN A 71 24.49 -14.25 -6.05
N VAL A 72 24.97 -13.03 -5.76
CA VAL A 72 26.33 -12.65 -6.13
C VAL A 72 27.24 -13.30 -5.10
N ASP A 73 28.11 -14.22 -5.54
CA ASP A 73 28.99 -14.92 -4.61
C ASP A 73 29.92 -13.94 -3.84
N GLY A 74 30.07 -14.19 -2.54
CA GLY A 74 30.94 -13.43 -1.64
C GLY A 74 30.23 -12.32 -0.84
N ALA A 75 30.99 -11.68 0.05
CA ALA A 75 30.48 -10.78 1.09
C ALA A 75 29.63 -9.59 0.56
N LEU A 76 29.84 -9.16 -0.69
CA LEU A 76 29.07 -8.07 -1.29
C LEU A 76 27.64 -8.49 -1.65
N GLY A 77 27.44 -9.72 -2.14
CA GLY A 77 26.10 -10.24 -2.43
C GLY A 77 25.31 -10.50 -1.15
N GLU A 78 25.95 -11.11 -0.15
CA GLU A 78 25.33 -11.33 1.17
C GLU A 78 24.85 -10.00 1.80
N GLN A 79 25.66 -8.94 1.70
CA GLN A 79 25.26 -7.61 2.18
C GLN A 79 24.09 -7.02 1.38
N ALA A 80 24.05 -7.22 0.06
CA ALA A 80 22.96 -6.74 -0.78
C ALA A 80 21.63 -7.42 -0.41
N ASP A 81 21.65 -8.73 -0.15
CA ASP A 81 20.47 -9.52 0.22
C ASP A 81 19.96 -9.16 1.62
N VAL A 82 20.86 -9.01 2.60
CA VAL A 82 20.48 -8.54 3.94
C VAL A 82 19.83 -7.15 3.87
N ARG A 83 20.39 -6.23 3.06
CA ARG A 83 19.79 -4.90 2.85
C ARG A 83 18.44 -4.99 2.16
N ALA A 84 18.27 -5.87 1.17
CA ALA A 84 17.00 -6.10 0.50
C ALA A 84 15.93 -6.63 1.46
N LYS A 85 16.25 -7.65 2.26
CA LYS A 85 15.36 -8.21 3.28
C LYS A 85 15.00 -7.18 4.36
N ARG A 86 15.96 -6.37 4.83
CA ARG A 86 15.68 -5.26 5.77
C ARG A 86 14.73 -4.22 5.19
N ARG A 87 14.90 -3.82 3.94
CA ARG A 87 13.96 -2.89 3.27
C ARG A 87 12.58 -3.51 3.09
N ALA A 88 12.52 -4.79 2.69
CA ALA A 88 11.26 -5.47 2.40
C ALA A 88 10.44 -5.84 3.64
N PHE A 89 11.09 -6.14 4.78
CA PHE A 89 10.43 -6.70 5.96
C PHE A 89 10.70 -5.95 7.26
N GLY A 90 11.75 -5.12 7.32
CA GLY A 90 12.08 -4.33 8.52
C GLY A 90 11.48 -2.92 8.52
N LEU A 91 11.05 -2.41 7.36
CA LEU A 91 10.44 -1.09 7.19
C LEU A 91 8.96 -1.20 6.83
N VAL A 92 8.26 -2.11 7.52
CA VAL A 92 6.83 -2.38 7.32
C VAL A 92 6.14 -2.52 8.68
N GLU A 93 4.84 -2.25 8.72
CA GLU A 93 4.00 -2.52 9.90
C GLU A 93 2.75 -3.29 9.47
N LYS A 94 2.34 -4.25 10.30
CA LYS A 94 1.11 -5.00 10.06
C LYS A 94 -0.08 -4.24 10.65
N ALA A 95 -1.15 -4.10 9.88
CA ALA A 95 -2.38 -3.46 10.31
C ALA A 95 -3.56 -4.45 10.18
N PRO A 96 -4.12 -4.95 11.31
CA PRO A 96 -5.35 -5.71 11.26
C PRO A 96 -6.53 -4.82 10.87
N PHE A 97 -7.51 -5.40 10.18
CA PHE A 97 -8.75 -4.71 9.80
C PHE A 97 -9.98 -5.48 10.28
N ASP A 98 -11.07 -4.77 10.56
CA ASP A 98 -12.35 -5.37 10.97
C ASP A 98 -13.16 -5.89 9.77
N ASP A 99 -14.32 -6.49 10.04
CA ASP A 99 -15.23 -7.05 9.04
C ASP A 99 -15.69 -6.03 7.99
N SER A 100 -15.66 -4.74 8.32
CA SER A 100 -15.98 -3.64 7.41
C SER A 100 -14.77 -3.08 6.66
N GLY A 101 -13.59 -3.68 6.84
CA GLY A 101 -12.35 -3.24 6.22
C GLY A 101 -11.65 -2.10 6.94
N ARG A 102 -12.10 -1.70 8.13
CA ARG A 102 -11.53 -0.55 8.82
C ARG A 102 -10.26 -0.95 9.55
N PHE A 103 -9.20 -0.18 9.33
CA PHE A 103 -7.92 -0.31 10.02
C PHE A 103 -7.40 1.05 10.43
N VAL A 104 -6.45 1.06 11.35
CA VAL A 104 -5.65 2.25 11.69
C VAL A 104 -4.43 2.25 10.78
N ILE A 105 -4.23 3.31 9.99
CA ILE A 105 -2.97 3.50 9.26
C ILE A 105 -1.85 3.64 10.31
N PRO A 106 -0.78 2.81 10.27
CA PRO A 106 0.28 2.91 11.25
C PRO A 106 0.83 4.34 11.35
N PRO A 107 0.93 4.94 12.55
CA PRO A 107 1.16 6.38 12.71
C PRO A 107 2.41 6.90 11.99
N PHE A 108 3.50 6.12 12.00
CA PHE A 108 4.73 6.48 11.29
C PHE A 108 4.50 6.61 9.79
N PHE A 109 3.83 5.63 9.18
CA PHE A 109 3.53 5.63 7.75
C PHE A 109 2.50 6.71 7.39
N ARG A 110 1.47 6.92 8.22
CA ARG A 110 0.52 8.02 8.03
C ARG A 110 1.24 9.37 7.95
N ALA A 111 2.11 9.65 8.91
CA ALA A 111 2.91 10.88 8.93
C ALA A 111 3.86 10.96 7.73
N LYS A 112 4.53 9.85 7.40
CA LYS A 112 5.46 9.78 6.26
C LYS A 112 4.79 10.07 4.93
N ALA A 113 3.56 9.58 4.70
CA ALA A 113 2.78 9.83 3.49
C ALA A 113 1.90 11.09 3.55
N GLY A 114 1.86 11.79 4.69
CA GLY A 114 1.10 13.03 4.85
C GLY A 114 -0.42 12.87 4.71
N ILE A 115 -0.95 11.70 5.06
CA ILE A 115 -2.38 11.41 4.97
C ILE A 115 -3.10 12.05 6.16
N ASP A 116 -3.91 13.07 5.88
CA ASP A 116 -4.73 13.76 6.90
C ASP A 116 -6.17 13.26 6.92
N LYS A 117 -7.09 13.94 6.21
CA LYS A 117 -8.55 13.68 6.23
C LYS A 117 -9.02 12.74 5.13
N TRP A 118 -8.22 12.57 4.09
CA TRP A 118 -8.57 11.80 2.91
C TRP A 118 -7.42 10.90 2.50
N ALA A 119 -7.77 9.68 2.10
CA ALA A 119 -6.85 8.71 1.56
C ALA A 119 -7.40 8.21 0.23
N LEU A 120 -6.64 8.41 -0.85
CA LEU A 120 -6.91 7.81 -2.14
C LEU A 120 -6.26 6.43 -2.20
N PHE A 121 -7.07 5.41 -2.44
CA PHE A 121 -6.63 4.04 -2.66
C PHE A 121 -6.55 3.77 -4.16
N TYR A 122 -5.51 3.07 -4.58
CA TYR A 122 -5.29 2.69 -5.98
C TYR A 122 -4.69 1.28 -6.06
N GLY A 123 -5.38 0.35 -6.72
CA GLY A 123 -4.89 -1.01 -6.94
C GLY A 123 -3.79 -1.07 -7.99
N SER A 124 -2.70 -1.77 -7.67
CA SER A 124 -1.48 -1.85 -8.47
C SER A 124 -1.03 -3.30 -8.70
N GLY A 125 -1.98 -4.23 -8.87
CA GLY A 125 -1.68 -5.65 -9.10
C GLY A 125 -1.49 -6.41 -7.79
N GLU A 126 -0.27 -6.78 -7.40
CA GLU A 126 -0.06 -7.55 -6.17
C GLU A 126 -0.09 -6.71 -4.88
N THR A 127 -0.15 -5.38 -5.04
CA THR A 127 -0.24 -4.41 -3.94
C THR A 127 -1.27 -3.34 -4.29
N PHE A 128 -1.65 -2.52 -3.31
CA PHE A 128 -2.38 -1.28 -3.55
C PHE A 128 -1.69 -0.13 -2.83
N ASP A 129 -1.83 1.06 -3.38
CA ASP A 129 -1.22 2.27 -2.86
C ASP A 129 -2.23 3.13 -2.12
N ILE A 130 -1.75 3.87 -1.12
CA ILE A 130 -2.54 4.80 -0.31
C ILE A 130 -1.88 6.17 -0.35
N TRP A 131 -2.57 7.12 -0.96
CA TRP A 131 -2.09 8.47 -1.23
C TRP A 131 -2.81 9.51 -0.38
N SER A 132 -2.09 10.55 0.04
CA SER A 132 -2.73 11.84 0.31
C SER A 132 -3.09 12.47 -1.04
N PRO A 133 -4.36 12.86 -1.25
CA PRO A 133 -4.75 13.58 -2.45
C PRO A 133 -3.91 14.85 -2.70
N GLU A 134 -3.66 15.64 -1.65
CA GLU A 134 -2.89 16.88 -1.72
C GLU A 134 -1.45 16.61 -2.17
N ARG A 135 -0.81 15.56 -1.62
CA ARG A 135 0.54 15.17 -2.03
C ARG A 135 0.58 14.65 -3.46
N LEU A 136 -0.41 13.84 -3.85
CA LEU A 136 -0.53 13.33 -5.22
C LEU A 136 -0.58 14.48 -6.23
N MET A 137 -1.40 15.49 -5.97
CA MET A 137 -1.51 16.66 -6.84
C MET A 137 -0.21 17.46 -6.96
N SER A 138 0.58 17.51 -5.89
CA SER A 138 1.86 18.25 -5.86
C SER A 138 3.07 17.50 -6.43
N ALA A 139 2.95 16.18 -6.65
CA ALA A 139 4.06 15.35 -7.07
C ALA A 139 4.31 15.48 -8.59
N GLN A 140 5.59 15.56 -8.98
CA GLN A 140 6.00 15.92 -10.35
C GLN A 140 5.90 14.76 -11.34
N ASP A 141 6.08 13.52 -10.89
CA ASP A 141 6.18 12.33 -11.74
C ASP A 141 5.04 11.30 -11.52
N VAL A 142 3.85 11.79 -11.14
CA VAL A 142 2.67 10.93 -10.98
C VAL A 142 2.04 10.65 -12.33
N ASP A 143 1.57 9.41 -12.53
CA ASP A 143 0.80 9.01 -13.70
C ASP A 143 -0.38 9.98 -13.96
N PRO A 144 -0.52 10.53 -15.19
CA PRO A 144 -1.59 11.48 -15.50
C PRO A 144 -2.99 10.93 -15.22
N GLY A 145 -3.24 9.66 -15.49
CA GLY A 145 -4.52 9.02 -15.22
C GLY A 145 -4.83 8.91 -13.73
N LEU A 146 -3.81 8.64 -12.90
CA LEU A 146 -3.97 8.66 -11.45
C LEU A 146 -4.32 10.07 -10.93
N ARG A 147 -3.74 11.13 -11.54
CA ARG A 147 -4.10 12.51 -11.22
C ARG A 147 -5.55 12.82 -11.58
N GLU A 148 -6.00 12.44 -12.78
CA GLU A 148 -7.38 12.60 -13.23
C GLU A 148 -8.38 11.86 -12.33
N ILE A 149 -8.05 10.63 -11.91
CA ILE A 149 -8.85 9.86 -10.95
C ILE A 149 -8.97 10.61 -9.61
N CYS A 150 -7.85 11.15 -9.11
CA CYS A 150 -7.83 11.90 -7.86
C CYS A 150 -8.73 13.14 -7.92
N GLU A 151 -8.62 13.92 -8.99
CA GLU A 151 -9.44 15.10 -9.23
C GLU A 151 -10.93 14.75 -9.29
N TYR A 152 -11.28 13.75 -10.11
CA TYR A 152 -12.67 13.29 -10.28
C TYR A 152 -13.30 12.84 -8.95
N LEU A 153 -12.57 12.04 -8.16
CA LEU A 153 -13.07 11.55 -6.87
C LEU A 153 -13.21 12.66 -5.84
N CYS A 154 -12.29 13.63 -5.84
CA CYS A 154 -12.37 14.79 -4.96
C CYS A 154 -13.59 15.65 -5.32
N GLU A 155 -13.80 15.95 -6.59
CA GLU A 155 -14.98 16.69 -7.07
C GLU A 155 -16.28 15.97 -6.70
N THR A 156 -16.38 14.67 -7.00
CA THR A 156 -17.56 13.84 -6.72
C THR A 156 -17.91 13.81 -5.23
N LYS A 157 -16.91 13.90 -4.35
CA LYS A 157 -17.09 13.91 -2.89
C LYS A 157 -17.13 15.32 -2.28
N GLY A 158 -17.03 16.38 -3.09
CA GLY A 158 -16.98 17.76 -2.61
C GLY A 158 -15.74 18.07 -1.77
N VAL A 159 -14.64 17.35 -2.00
CA VAL A 159 -13.35 17.57 -1.33
C VAL A 159 -12.60 18.67 -2.05
N LYS A 160 -12.19 19.70 -1.29
CA LYS A 160 -11.31 20.76 -1.79
C LYS A 160 -9.87 20.42 -1.41
N LEU A 161 -9.02 20.29 -2.43
CA LEU A 161 -7.57 20.10 -2.31
C LEU A 161 -6.84 21.44 -2.18
#